data_AF-A0A1Z8RFM9-F1
#
_entry.id   AF-A0A1Z8RFM9-F1
#
_cell.length_a   1.000
_cell.length_b   1.000
_cell.length_c   1.000
_cell.angle_alpha   90.00
_cell.angle_beta   90.00
_cell.angle_gamma   90.00
#
_symmetry.space_group_name_H-M   'P 1'
#
loop_
_entity.id
_entity.type
_entity.pdbx_description
1 polymer ?
#
loop_
_entity_poly.entity_id
_entity_poly.type
_entity_poly.pdbx_seq_one_letter_code
_entity_poly.pdbx_strand_id
1 'polypeptide(L)'
;MASKITSLGILPEIEVFDTGHLWLAKKLVNEGLIKNPVLLQLCMGIPWGAPNDINTFMSLVNNIPKDWTWSAFSIGQFQIPYVALATLAGGNVRVGLEDNIWLEKGQLAKNYQLVEKAVNVIETSGSKVMSAKVVRETLRLKKQ
;
A
#
# COMPACT_ATOMS: atom_id res chain seq x y z
N MET A 1 7.47 14.33 13.25
CA MET A 1 7.86 12.94 12.96
C MET A 1 8.67 12.81 11.68
N ALA A 2 8.15 13.29 10.53
CA ALA A 2 8.83 13.23 9.22
C ALA A 2 10.32 13.61 9.26
N SER A 3 10.68 14.81 9.71
CA SER A 3 12.08 15.25 9.81
C SER A 3 12.98 14.29 10.62
N LYS A 4 12.47 13.72 11.72
CA LYS A 4 13.20 12.77 12.57
C LYS A 4 13.39 11.42 11.89
N ILE A 5 12.38 10.90 11.18
CA ILE A 5 12.50 9.65 10.43
C ILE A 5 13.51 9.83 9.29
N THR A 6 13.40 10.93 8.54
CA THR A 6 14.32 11.27 7.45
C THR A 6 15.75 11.42 7.94
N SER A 7 15.99 12.07 9.10
CA SER A 7 17.34 12.23 9.64
C SER A 7 17.98 10.92 10.09
N LEU A 8 17.17 9.90 10.43
CA LEU A 8 17.63 8.54 10.74
C LEU A 8 17.89 7.69 9.48
N GLY A 9 17.64 8.23 8.29
CA GLY A 9 17.80 7.49 7.03
C GLY A 9 16.78 6.36 6.84
N ILE A 10 15.64 6.44 7.53
CA ILE A 10 14.52 5.50 7.41
C ILE A 10 13.56 6.06 6.34
N LEU A 11 13.09 5.20 5.44
CA LEU A 11 12.02 5.55 4.50
C LEU A 11 10.67 5.35 5.20
N PRO A 12 9.87 6.41 5.45
CA PRO A 12 8.52 6.23 5.95
C PRO A 12 7.60 5.68 4.85
N GLU A 13 6.79 4.68 5.18
CA GLU A 13 5.54 4.40 4.47
C GLU A 13 4.45 5.32 5.05
N ILE A 14 3.85 6.16 4.19
CA ILE A 14 2.85 7.14 4.62
C ILE A 14 1.46 6.54 4.45
N GLU A 15 0.80 6.28 5.58
CA GLU A 15 -0.55 5.73 5.61
C GLU A 15 -1.61 6.81 5.28
N VAL A 16 -2.27 6.65 4.14
CA VAL A 16 -3.26 7.58 3.58
C VAL A 16 -4.64 6.98 3.74
N PHE A 17 -5.41 7.51 4.70
CA PHE A 17 -6.76 7.05 5.00
C PHE A 17 -7.84 7.86 4.27
N ASP A 18 -7.52 9.03 3.72
CA ASP A 18 -8.44 9.86 2.96
C ASP A 18 -7.69 10.82 2.01
N THR A 19 -8.42 11.66 1.29
CA THR A 19 -7.85 12.64 0.36
C THR A 19 -7.07 13.76 1.07
N GLY A 20 -7.42 14.10 2.31
CA GLY A 20 -6.72 15.08 3.13
C GLY A 20 -5.33 14.60 3.54
N HIS A 21 -5.17 13.31 3.84
CA HIS A 21 -3.90 12.69 4.14
C HIS A 21 -2.95 12.73 2.93
N LEU A 22 -3.46 12.43 1.73
CA LEU A 22 -2.67 12.54 0.51
C LEU A 22 -2.24 14.00 0.25
N TRP A 23 -3.14 14.95 0.49
CA TRP A 23 -2.82 16.37 0.37
C TRP A 23 -1.72 16.78 1.36
N LEU A 24 -1.80 16.33 2.61
CA LEU A 24 -0.78 16.58 3.62
C LEU A 24 0.56 15.95 3.25
N ALA A 25 0.57 14.73 2.71
CA ALA A 25 1.80 14.07 2.23
C ALA A 25 2.49 14.93 1.15
N LYS A 26 1.74 15.45 0.17
CA LYS A 26 2.26 16.37 -0.85
C LYS A 26 2.82 17.64 -0.23
N LYS A 27 2.14 18.21 0.77
CA LYS A 27 2.60 19.40 1.49
C LYS A 27 3.94 19.15 2.20
N LEU A 28 4.08 18.02 2.89
CA LEU A 28 5.31 17.64 3.59
C LEU A 28 6.50 17.39 2.64
N VAL A 29 6.24 16.83 1.46
CA VAL A 29 7.27 16.67 0.40
C VAL A 29 7.66 18.04 -0.17
N ASN A 30 6.70 18.91 -0.46
CA ASN A 30 6.96 20.26 -0.96
C ASN A 30 7.78 21.12 0.04
N GLU A 31 7.61 20.87 1.34
CA GLU A 31 8.40 21.53 2.40
C GLU A 31 9.78 20.89 2.63
N GLY A 32 10.13 19.83 1.89
CA GLY A 32 11.41 19.13 2.01
C GLY A 32 11.55 18.28 3.26
N LEU A 33 10.46 18.04 4.00
CA LEU A 33 10.44 17.23 5.22
C LEU A 33 10.46 15.73 4.92
N ILE A 34 9.89 15.35 3.78
CA ILE A 34 9.95 14.01 3.21
C ILE A 34 10.71 14.10 1.89
N LYS A 35 11.74 13.27 1.74
CA LYS A 35 12.63 13.28 0.57
C LYS A 35 12.40 12.02 -0.25
N ASN A 36 12.65 12.10 -1.55
CA ASN A 36 12.54 10.96 -2.45
C ASN A 36 13.50 9.82 -2.06
N PRO A 37 13.09 8.54 -2.22
CA PRO A 37 11.80 8.10 -2.77
C PRO A 37 10.64 8.31 -1.77
N VAL A 38 9.42 8.48 -2.28
CA VAL A 38 8.20 8.55 -1.46
C VAL A 38 7.43 7.23 -1.58
N LEU A 39 7.00 6.70 -0.44
CA LEU A 39 6.20 5.49 -0.35
C LEU A 39 4.87 5.80 0.36
N LEU A 40 3.75 5.54 -0.32
CA LEU A 40 2.40 5.67 0.23
C LEU A 40 1.75 4.30 0.44
N GLN A 41 0.80 4.24 1.37
CA GLN A 41 -0.15 3.14 1.48
C GLN A 41 -1.57 3.68 1.58
N LEU A 42 -2.40 3.35 0.58
CA LEU A 42 -3.82 3.69 0.58
C LEU A 42 -4.57 2.71 1.48
N CYS A 43 -5.13 3.22 2.56
CA CYS A 43 -5.78 2.46 3.61
C CYS A 43 -7.31 2.49 3.39
N MET A 44 -7.85 1.49 2.72
CA MET A 44 -9.25 1.51 2.26
C MET A 44 -10.17 0.74 3.21
N GLY A 45 -11.38 1.24 3.43
CA GLY A 45 -12.43 0.53 4.15
C GLY A 45 -12.42 0.66 5.67
N ILE A 46 -11.50 1.46 6.22
CA ILE A 46 -11.52 1.81 7.65
C ILE A 46 -12.69 2.78 7.93
N PRO A 47 -13.51 2.58 8.97
CA PRO A 47 -14.59 3.48 9.31
C PRO A 47 -14.14 4.94 9.42
N TRP A 48 -14.91 5.85 8.83
CA TRP A 48 -14.64 7.31 8.75
C TRP A 48 -13.43 7.71 7.89
N GLY A 49 -12.77 6.75 7.23
CA GLY A 49 -11.79 6.99 6.17
C GLY A 49 -12.38 6.77 4.77
N ALA A 50 -11.50 6.52 3.80
CA ALA A 50 -11.81 6.24 2.42
C ALA A 50 -12.62 4.93 2.32
N PRO A 51 -13.87 4.96 1.83
CA PRO A 51 -14.68 3.76 1.64
C PRO A 51 -14.09 2.78 0.61
N ASN A 52 -14.54 1.53 0.68
CA ASN A 52 -14.15 0.45 -0.23
C ASN A 52 -14.84 0.51 -1.60
N ASP A 53 -14.95 1.69 -2.21
CA ASP A 53 -15.50 1.84 -3.56
C ASP A 53 -14.44 2.26 -4.57
N ILE A 54 -14.66 1.84 -5.83
CA ILE A 54 -13.71 2.05 -6.92
C ILE A 54 -13.54 3.54 -7.25
N ASN A 55 -14.58 4.37 -7.11
CA ASN A 55 -14.49 5.79 -7.47
C ASN A 55 -13.60 6.54 -6.48
N THR A 56 -13.76 6.29 -5.18
CA THR A 56 -12.88 6.83 -4.14
C THR A 56 -11.46 6.34 -4.31
N PHE A 57 -11.27 5.03 -4.54
CA PHE A 57 -9.95 4.44 -4.78
C PHE A 57 -9.24 5.09 -5.97
N MET A 58 -9.90 5.16 -7.13
CA MET A 58 -9.32 5.74 -8.33
C MET A 58 -9.10 7.25 -8.19
N SER A 59 -9.93 7.96 -7.42
CA SER A 59 -9.69 9.37 -7.09
C SER A 59 -8.37 9.56 -6.34
N LEU A 60 -8.08 8.72 -5.34
CA LEU A 60 -6.79 8.74 -4.65
C LEU A 60 -5.64 8.40 -5.60
N VAL A 61 -5.73 7.27 -6.31
CA VAL A 61 -4.69 6.80 -7.25
C VAL A 61 -4.35 7.87 -8.30
N ASN A 62 -5.37 8.47 -8.95
CA ASN A 62 -5.18 9.49 -9.97
C ASN A 62 -4.54 10.79 -9.45
N ASN A 63 -4.56 10.99 -8.13
CA ASN A 63 -3.94 12.14 -7.47
C ASN A 63 -2.53 11.85 -6.96
N ILE A 64 -2.01 10.63 -7.05
CA ILE A 64 -0.63 10.31 -6.63
C ILE A 64 0.35 10.83 -7.69
N PRO A 65 1.42 11.56 -7.32
CA PRO A 65 2.49 11.92 -8.24
C PRO A 65 3.13 10.67 -8.88
N LYS A 66 3.38 10.72 -10.20
CA LYS A 66 3.83 9.55 -10.98
C LYS A 66 5.18 8.97 -10.54
N ASP A 67 6.01 9.77 -9.89
CA ASP A 67 7.33 9.37 -9.38
C ASP A 67 7.26 8.74 -7.97
N TRP A 68 6.07 8.66 -7.37
CA TRP A 68 5.88 8.07 -6.04
C TRP A 68 5.54 6.59 -6.15
N THR A 69 6.09 5.79 -5.24
CA THR A 69 5.69 4.40 -5.06
C THR A 69 4.49 4.35 -4.12
N TRP A 70 3.52 3.48 -4.41
CA TRP A 70 2.36 3.32 -3.56
C TRP A 70 1.90 1.86 -3.48
N SER A 71 1.28 1.53 -2.37
CA SER A 71 0.57 0.28 -2.09
C SER A 71 -0.89 0.58 -1.75
N ALA A 72 -1.77 -0.40 -1.84
CA ALA A 72 -3.11 -0.31 -1.26
C ALA A 72 -3.52 -1.62 -0.60
N PHE A 73 -4.36 -1.50 0.43
CA PHE A 73 -5.04 -2.62 1.05
C PHE A 73 -6.45 -2.24 1.45
N SER A 74 -7.23 -3.26 1.79
CA SER A 74 -8.52 -3.12 2.44
C SER A 74 -8.71 -4.18 3.51
N ILE A 75 -9.63 -3.92 4.44
CA ILE A 75 -9.87 -4.77 5.60
C ILE A 75 -10.91 -5.88 5.36
N GLY A 76 -10.78 -6.98 6.11
CA GLY A 76 -11.69 -8.10 6.14
C GLY A 76 -11.85 -8.77 4.76
N GLN A 77 -13.10 -9.02 4.37
CA GLN A 77 -13.43 -9.70 3.10
C GLN A 77 -12.94 -8.97 1.84
N PHE A 78 -12.58 -7.68 1.95
CA PHE A 78 -12.10 -6.90 0.82
C PHE A 78 -10.58 -6.97 0.60
N GLN A 79 -9.82 -7.64 1.48
CA GLN A 79 -8.37 -7.76 1.35
C GLN A 79 -7.93 -8.33 -0.01
N ILE A 80 -8.42 -9.52 -0.39
CA ILE A 80 -8.04 -10.17 -1.65
C ILE A 80 -8.61 -9.43 -2.88
N PRO A 81 -9.87 -8.96 -2.91
CA PRO A 81 -10.34 -8.08 -3.98
C PRO A 81 -9.46 -6.85 -4.22
N TYR A 82 -8.94 -6.23 -3.15
CA TYR A 82 -8.04 -5.08 -3.28
C TYR A 82 -6.64 -5.43 -3.78
N VAL A 83 -6.16 -6.66 -3.58
CA VAL A 83 -4.93 -7.14 -4.26
C VAL A 83 -5.10 -7.04 -5.78
N ALA A 84 -6.23 -7.53 -6.30
CA ALA A 84 -6.51 -7.47 -7.74
C ALA A 84 -6.65 -6.01 -8.22
N LEU A 85 -7.46 -5.21 -7.52
CA LEU A 85 -7.73 -3.83 -7.90
C LEU A 85 -6.46 -2.97 -7.89
N ALA A 86 -5.63 -3.07 -6.86
CA ALA A 86 -4.38 -2.32 -6.75
C ALA A 86 -3.37 -2.75 -7.82
N THR A 87 -3.27 -4.05 -8.09
CA THR A 87 -2.40 -4.58 -9.16
C THR A 87 -2.81 -4.02 -10.52
N LEU A 88 -4.11 -4.04 -10.85
CA LEU A 88 -4.63 -3.51 -12.11
C LEU A 88 -4.47 -1.99 -12.25
N ALA A 89 -4.51 -1.27 -11.13
CA ALA A 89 -4.26 0.17 -11.08
C ALA A 89 -2.76 0.54 -11.11
N GLY A 90 -1.85 -0.45 -11.16
CA GLY A 90 -0.41 -0.24 -11.24
C GLY A 90 0.28 0.03 -9.89
N GLY A 91 -0.38 -0.30 -8.78
CA GLY A 91 0.17 -0.17 -7.43
C GLY A 91 0.75 -1.49 -6.88
N ASN A 92 1.34 -1.38 -5.69
CA ASN A 92 1.70 -2.54 -4.88
C ASN A 92 0.51 -2.96 -4.01
N VAL A 93 0.64 -4.11 -3.34
CA VAL A 93 -0.43 -4.68 -2.52
C VAL A 93 0.06 -4.98 -1.11
N ARG A 94 -0.87 -5.00 -0.16
CA ARG A 94 -0.65 -5.49 1.20
C ARG A 94 -1.72 -6.51 1.59
N VAL A 95 -1.28 -7.57 2.27
CA VAL A 95 -2.12 -8.60 2.88
C VAL A 95 -1.53 -9.01 4.21
N GLY A 96 -2.35 -9.62 5.07
CA GLY A 96 -1.92 -10.15 6.35
C GLY A 96 -3.06 -10.25 7.36
N LEU A 97 -2.77 -10.91 8.48
CA LEU A 97 -3.71 -11.08 9.59
C LEU A 97 -4.05 -9.77 10.30
N GLU A 98 -3.24 -8.73 10.13
CA GLU A 98 -3.53 -7.38 10.62
C GLU A 98 -4.81 -6.82 9.99
N ASP A 99 -5.00 -7.05 8.69
CA ASP A 99 -6.13 -6.48 7.96
C ASP A 99 -7.29 -7.47 7.81
N ASN A 100 -7.04 -8.79 7.87
CA ASN A 100 -8.06 -9.83 7.70
C ASN A 100 -7.67 -11.15 8.38
N ILE A 101 -8.53 -11.65 9.28
CA ILE A 101 -8.31 -12.92 9.99
C ILE A 101 -8.81 -14.17 9.24
N TRP A 102 -9.51 -13.99 8.11
CA TRP A 102 -10.22 -15.07 7.41
C TRP A 102 -9.52 -15.50 6.13
N LEU A 103 -9.34 -16.81 5.92
CA LEU A 103 -8.94 -17.34 4.63
C LEU A 103 -10.15 -17.41 3.69
N GLU A 104 -11.27 -17.87 4.24
CA GLU A 104 -12.60 -17.99 3.65
C GLU A 104 -13.64 -17.69 4.73
N LYS A 105 -14.92 -17.54 4.34
CA LYS A 105 -16.00 -17.34 5.31
C LYS A 105 -16.04 -18.48 6.33
N GLY A 106 -15.76 -18.16 7.60
CA GLY A 106 -15.74 -19.12 8.70
C GLY A 106 -14.45 -19.93 8.85
N GLN A 107 -13.43 -19.68 8.02
CA GLN A 107 -12.13 -20.35 8.12
C GLN A 107 -11.02 -19.33 8.43
N LEU A 108 -10.35 -19.47 9.57
CA LEU A 108 -9.24 -18.59 9.95
C LEU A 108 -8.02 -18.80 9.04
N ALA A 109 -7.31 -17.72 8.76
CA ALA A 109 -6.08 -17.74 7.96
C ALA A 109 -4.81 -17.86 8.83
N LYS A 110 -3.73 -18.32 8.20
CA LYS A 110 -2.35 -17.99 8.56
C LYS A 110 -1.80 -16.98 7.55
N ASN A 111 -0.86 -16.13 7.98
CA ASN A 111 -0.28 -15.09 7.11
C ASN A 111 0.22 -15.62 5.77
N TYR A 112 0.93 -16.75 5.74
CA TYR A 112 1.46 -17.31 4.48
C TYR A 112 0.35 -17.71 3.50
N GLN A 113 -0.83 -18.11 3.97
CA GLN A 113 -1.95 -18.49 3.10
C GLN A 113 -2.57 -17.27 2.42
N LEU A 114 -2.60 -16.12 3.11
CA LEU A 114 -3.01 -14.85 2.52
C LEU A 114 -2.00 -14.38 1.47
N VAL A 115 -0.71 -14.55 1.74
CA VAL A 115 0.37 -14.28 0.79
C VAL A 115 0.25 -15.18 -0.44
N GLU A 116 0.06 -16.49 -0.28
CA GLU A 116 -0.12 -17.44 -1.39
C GLU A 116 -1.31 -17.06 -2.27
N LYS A 117 -2.45 -16.69 -1.67
CA LYS A 117 -3.61 -16.17 -2.40
C LYS A 117 -3.30 -14.88 -3.16
N ALA A 118 -2.62 -13.93 -2.52
CA ALA A 118 -2.26 -12.68 -3.16
C ALA A 118 -1.31 -12.89 -4.35
N VAL A 119 -0.28 -13.73 -4.18
CA VAL A 119 0.65 -14.11 -5.26
C VAL A 119 -0.12 -14.73 -6.42
N ASN A 120 -1.04 -15.66 -6.15
CA ASN A 120 -1.84 -16.28 -7.20
C ASN A 120 -2.67 -15.25 -7.98
N VAL A 121 -3.33 -14.30 -7.31
CA VAL A 121 -4.08 -13.21 -7.95
C VAL A 121 -3.18 -12.32 -8.82
N ILE A 122 -2.01 -11.94 -8.32
CA ILE A 122 -1.06 -11.09 -9.04
C ILE A 122 -0.55 -11.79 -10.31
N GLU A 123 -0.13 -13.05 -10.18
CA GLU A 123 0.49 -13.80 -11.28
C GLU A 123 -0.52 -14.23 -12.34
N THR A 124 -1.74 -14.62 -11.94
CA THR A 124 -2.83 -14.91 -12.89
C THR A 124 -3.30 -13.67 -13.62
N SER A 125 -3.10 -12.48 -13.05
CA SER A 125 -3.35 -11.18 -13.69
C SER A 125 -2.19 -10.71 -14.59
N GLY A 126 -1.16 -11.53 -14.79
CA GLY A 126 -0.04 -11.28 -15.70
C GLY A 126 1.11 -10.43 -15.11
N SER A 127 1.06 -10.11 -13.82
CA SER A 127 2.14 -9.43 -13.09
C SER A 127 3.07 -10.43 -12.41
N LYS A 128 4.18 -9.94 -11.82
CA LYS A 128 5.13 -10.78 -11.06
C LYS A 128 5.42 -10.17 -9.71
N VAL A 129 5.54 -11.01 -8.68
CA VAL A 129 5.90 -10.58 -7.33
C VAL A 129 7.40 -10.27 -7.26
N MET A 130 7.74 -9.12 -6.70
CA MET A 130 9.14 -8.72 -6.53
C MET A 130 9.81 -9.47 -5.38
N SER A 131 11.08 -9.81 -5.54
CA SER A 131 11.89 -10.28 -4.42
C SER A 131 12.20 -9.13 -3.46
N ALA A 132 12.48 -9.46 -2.19
CA ALA A 132 12.89 -8.47 -1.19
C ALA A 132 14.18 -7.71 -1.58
N LYS A 133 15.03 -8.28 -2.45
CA LYS A 133 16.20 -7.57 -3.00
C LYS A 133 15.76 -6.46 -3.95
N VAL A 134 14.90 -6.79 -4.91
CA VAL A 134 14.36 -5.84 -5.89
C VAL A 134 13.61 -4.71 -5.19
N VAL A 135 12.79 -5.01 -4.18
CA VAL A 135 12.07 -3.99 -3.39
C VAL A 135 13.05 -2.99 -2.77
N ARG A 136 14.14 -3.48 -2.15
CA ARG A 136 15.15 -2.59 -1.54
C ARG A 136 15.86 -1.72 -2.58
N GLU A 137 16.16 -2.27 -3.75
CA GLU A 137 16.79 -1.53 -4.84
C GLU A 137 15.85 -0.42 -5.36
N THR A 138 14.59 -0.77 -5.64
CA THR A 138 13.55 0.18 -6.09
C THR A 138 13.34 1.32 -5.10
N LEU A 139 13.25 0.99 -3.80
CA LEU A 139 12.99 1.95 -2.72
C LEU A 139 14.27 2.55 -2.11
N ARG A 140 15.45 2.28 -2.68
CA ARG A 140 16.76 2.76 -2.19
C ARG A 140 16.99 2.47 -0.70
N LEU A 141 16.51 1.33 -0.22
CA LEU A 141 16.64 0.92 1.18
C LEU A 141 18.03 0.36 1.45
N LYS A 142 18.64 0.82 2.54
CA LYS A 142 19.92 0.28 3.02
C LYS A 142 19.68 -1.02 3.78
N LYS A 143 20.49 -2.04 3.50
CA LYS A 143 20.55 -3.24 4.33
C LYS A 143 21.29 -2.86 5.62
N GLN A 144 20.63 -3.03 6.77
CA GLN A 144 21.29 -2.99 8.07
C GLN A 144 22.04 -4.31 8.30
#